data_AF-A0A3B4ANG8-F1
#
_entry.id   AF-A0A3B4ANG8-F1
#
_cell.length_a   1.000
_cell.length_b   1.000
_cell.length_c   1.000
_cell.angle_alpha   90.00
_cell.angle_beta   90.00
_cell.angle_gamma   90.00
#
_symmetry.space_group_name_H-M   'P 1'
#
loop_
_entity.id
_entity.type
_entity.pdbx_description
1 polymer ?
#
loop_
_entity_poly.entity_id
_entity_poly.type
_entity_poly.pdbx_seq_one_letter_code
_entity_poly.pdbx_strand_id
1 'polypeptide(L)'
;KYNFIVLAIRGACPSRPSSPVLTSSINGNLDCVTNAAWISWTNSKGASSYFVFASAKGKAHNASCTSDSSQCNLPDLICGTLYDIQVTAENEHCSSTPSANFELETPCAPQNVTAVQSCSNNGVIVSYDLSRVASHYKVEVTGPGFNKTCESTSDSCTLDGLPCGEEFKVVVYALTQNCTSPLSATLAW
;
A
#
# COMPACT_ATOMS: atom_id res chain seq x y z
N LYS A 1 14.81 -6.59 43.26
CA LYS A 1 15.63 -7.10 42.14
C LYS A 1 16.43 -5.92 41.61
N TYR A 2 17.73 -5.86 41.87
CA TYR A 2 18.60 -4.78 41.39
C TYR A 2 19.35 -5.26 40.15
N ASN A 3 19.32 -4.49 39.07
CA ASN A 3 20.14 -4.74 37.89
C ASN A 3 21.48 -4.04 38.08
N PHE A 4 22.56 -4.82 38.15
CA PHE A 4 23.92 -4.28 38.19
C PHE A 4 24.47 -4.22 36.76
N ILE A 5 25.05 -3.08 36.40
CA ILE A 5 25.80 -2.91 35.17
C ILE A 5 27.28 -2.99 35.54
N VAL A 6 27.99 -3.98 35.00
CA VAL A 6 29.42 -4.16 35.20
C VAL A 6 30.16 -3.41 34.09
N LEU A 7 30.91 -2.38 34.45
CA LEU A 7 31.81 -1.67 33.54
C LEU A 7 33.26 -2.03 33.92
N ALA A 8 34.00 -2.61 32.98
CA ALA A 8 35.44 -2.80 33.12
C ALA A 8 36.16 -1.50 32.75
N ILE A 9 37.00 -0.97 33.65
CA ILE A 9 37.74 0.27 33.43
C ILE A 9 39.24 -0.01 33.46
N ARG A 10 39.92 0.14 32.32
CA ARG A 10 41.38 0.35 32.24
C ARG A 10 41.64 1.46 31.22
N GLY A 11 42.01 2.64 31.72
CA GLY A 11 42.53 3.75 30.90
C GLY A 11 41.46 4.47 30.05
N ALA A 12 41.50 5.79 30.07
CA ALA A 12 40.65 6.73 29.33
C ALA A 12 40.13 6.24 27.96
N CYS A 13 38.84 5.94 27.88
CA CYS A 13 37.91 6.18 26.76
C CYS A 13 36.52 5.64 27.17
N PRO A 14 35.44 6.44 27.10
CA PRO A 14 34.09 5.87 27.16
C PRO A 14 33.95 4.83 26.05
N SER A 15 33.48 3.61 26.38
CA SER A 15 33.19 2.61 25.36
C SER A 15 32.17 3.16 24.36
N ARG A 16 32.40 2.96 23.06
CA ARG A 16 31.44 3.34 22.02
C ARG A 16 30.07 2.74 22.36
N PRO A 17 28.98 3.53 22.30
CA PRO A 17 27.63 2.96 22.42
C PRO A 17 27.46 1.79 21.45
N SER A 18 26.80 0.74 21.90
CA SER A 18 26.49 -0.40 21.03
C SER A 18 25.38 0.00 20.05
N SER A 19 25.49 -0.43 18.79
CA SER A 19 24.41 -0.25 17.82
C SER A 19 23.13 -0.95 18.30
N PRO A 20 21.93 -0.40 17.99
CA PRO A 20 20.68 -1.09 18.25
C PRO A 20 20.64 -2.46 17.56
N VAL A 21 19.99 -3.45 18.19
CA VAL A 21 19.79 -4.79 17.61
C VAL A 21 18.39 -4.87 17.01
N LEU A 22 18.32 -5.00 15.69
CA LEU A 22 17.06 -5.07 14.96
C LEU A 22 16.45 -6.48 15.08
N THR A 23 15.24 -6.57 15.64
CA THR A 23 14.43 -7.79 15.65
C THR A 23 13.06 -7.47 15.05
N SER A 24 12.97 -7.31 13.74
CA SER A 24 11.77 -6.77 13.10
C SER A 24 10.93 -7.86 12.43
N SER A 25 9.73 -8.11 12.95
CA SER A 25 8.60 -8.49 12.09
C SER A 25 8.06 -7.20 11.49
N ILE A 26 8.15 -7.03 10.17
CA ILE A 26 7.67 -5.84 9.46
C ILE A 26 6.30 -6.16 8.87
N ASN A 27 5.35 -5.25 9.06
CA ASN A 27 4.02 -5.34 8.48
C ASN A 27 3.66 -4.00 7.82
N GLY A 28 2.97 -4.05 6.69
CA GLY A 28 2.57 -2.87 5.93
C GLY A 28 1.06 -2.84 5.69
N ASN A 29 0.46 -1.66 5.85
CA ASN A 29 -0.91 -1.40 5.44
C ASN A 29 -0.94 -0.21 4.48
N LEU A 30 -1.63 -0.36 3.35
CA LEU A 30 -1.70 0.68 2.32
C LEU A 30 -2.84 1.65 2.61
N ASP A 31 -2.58 2.93 2.46
CA ASP A 31 -3.59 3.97 2.30
C ASP A 31 -3.63 4.38 0.83
N CYS A 32 -4.44 3.67 0.06
CA CYS A 32 -4.55 3.87 -1.38
C CYS A 32 -5.28 5.17 -1.75
N VAL A 33 -5.94 5.85 -0.81
CA VAL A 33 -6.56 7.16 -1.07
C VAL A 33 -5.48 8.24 -1.15
N THR A 34 -4.49 8.16 -0.26
CA THR A 34 -3.37 9.11 -0.20
C THR A 34 -2.11 8.62 -0.91
N ASN A 35 -2.15 7.42 -1.51
CA ASN A 35 -0.98 6.73 -2.05
C ASN A 35 0.16 6.60 -1.03
N ALA A 36 -0.18 6.29 0.22
CA ALA A 36 0.77 6.11 1.31
C ALA A 36 0.74 4.68 1.85
N ALA A 37 1.72 4.32 2.66
CA ALA A 37 1.72 3.06 3.42
C ALA A 37 2.13 3.27 4.86
N TRP A 38 1.33 2.75 5.78
CA TRP A 38 1.68 2.60 7.18
C TRP A 38 2.52 1.34 7.37
N ILE A 39 3.81 1.54 7.65
CA ILE A 39 4.74 0.46 7.98
C ILE A 39 4.85 0.39 9.49
N SER A 40 4.76 -0.83 10.03
CA SER A 40 4.89 -1.11 11.46
C SER A 40 5.88 -2.24 11.67
N TRP A 41 6.55 -2.21 12.82
CA TRP A 41 7.57 -3.19 13.19
C TRP A 41 7.59 -3.46 14.69
N THR A 42 8.37 -4.45 15.10
CA THR A 42 8.61 -4.72 16.52
C THR A 42 9.73 -3.81 17.06
N ASN A 43 9.54 -3.24 18.25
CA ASN A 43 10.54 -2.38 18.88
C ASN A 43 11.88 -3.10 19.11
N SER A 44 12.95 -2.46 18.69
CA SER A 44 14.33 -2.89 18.84
C SER A 44 14.93 -2.34 20.14
N LYS A 45 15.71 -3.15 20.86
CA LYS A 45 16.34 -2.70 22.11
C LYS A 45 17.46 -1.71 21.82
N GLY A 46 17.46 -0.59 22.55
CA GLY A 46 18.47 0.45 22.43
C GLY A 46 18.26 1.42 21.26
N ALA A 47 17.13 1.34 20.58
CA ALA A 47 16.69 2.32 19.58
C ALA A 47 15.92 3.46 20.26
N SER A 48 16.19 4.70 19.86
CA SER A 48 15.37 5.87 20.19
C SER A 48 14.53 6.33 19.00
N SER A 49 14.95 6.01 17.78
CA SER A 49 14.25 6.34 16.54
C SER A 49 14.43 5.23 15.51
N TYR A 50 13.64 5.29 14.44
CA TYR A 50 13.71 4.39 13.30
C TYR A 50 13.64 5.17 12.00
N PHE A 51 14.44 4.75 11.03
CA PHE A 51 14.42 5.22 9.67
C PHE A 51 13.88 4.11 8.75
N VAL A 52 12.86 4.43 7.96
CA VAL A 52 12.25 3.54 6.98
C VAL A 52 12.60 4.03 5.59
N PHE A 53 13.10 3.13 4.75
CA PHE A 53 13.44 3.41 3.36
C PHE A 53 12.72 2.45 2.43
N ALA A 54 12.10 2.97 1.38
CA ALA A 54 11.39 2.21 0.37
C ALA A 54 11.95 2.54 -1.01
N SER A 55 12.37 1.51 -1.75
CA SER A 55 12.91 1.65 -3.11
C SER A 55 11.99 0.99 -4.13
N ALA A 56 11.61 1.73 -5.17
CA ALA A 56 10.74 1.22 -6.22
C ALA A 56 11.52 0.28 -7.16
N LYS A 57 11.05 -0.96 -7.33
CA LYS A 57 11.63 -1.88 -8.31
C LYS A 57 11.31 -1.44 -9.73
N GLY A 58 12.36 -1.24 -10.54
CA GLY A 58 12.23 -0.89 -11.95
C GLY A 58 11.79 0.55 -12.22
N LYS A 59 11.69 1.40 -11.19
CA LYS A 59 11.39 2.84 -11.33
C LYS A 59 12.39 3.66 -10.54
N ALA A 60 12.74 4.85 -11.02
CA ALA A 60 13.63 5.78 -10.31
C ALA A 60 12.86 6.59 -9.26
N HIS A 61 12.34 5.92 -8.23
CA HIS A 61 11.57 6.55 -7.16
C HIS A 61 11.84 5.88 -5.82
N ASN A 62 12.08 6.69 -4.79
CA ASN A 62 12.26 6.21 -3.42
C ASN A 62 11.37 7.03 -2.49
N ALA A 63 10.88 6.41 -1.43
CA ALA A 63 10.16 7.05 -0.35
C ALA A 63 10.86 6.72 0.98
N SER A 64 10.72 7.61 1.95
CA SER A 64 11.31 7.39 3.28
C SER A 64 10.52 8.11 4.35
N CYS A 65 10.62 7.62 5.58
CA CYS A 65 10.05 8.29 6.73
C CYS A 65 10.81 7.94 8.01
N THR A 66 10.71 8.79 9.02
CA THR A 66 11.37 8.61 10.32
C THR A 66 10.35 8.68 11.44
N SER A 67 10.49 7.85 12.47
CA SER A 67 9.58 7.80 13.61
C SER A 67 10.28 7.37 14.89
N ASP A 68 9.91 7.98 16.01
CA ASP A 68 10.33 7.57 17.36
C ASP A 68 9.46 6.43 17.91
N SER A 69 8.43 6.05 17.16
CA SER A 69 7.53 4.95 17.47
C SER A 69 7.75 3.77 16.54
N SER A 70 7.12 2.63 16.83
CA SER A 70 7.25 1.41 16.04
C SER A 70 6.36 1.37 14.78
N GLN A 71 6.00 2.54 14.25
CA GLN A 71 5.23 2.69 13.02
C GLN A 71 5.54 4.02 12.35
N CYS A 72 5.39 4.08 11.03
CA CYS A 72 5.64 5.27 10.25
C CYS A 72 4.84 5.26 8.94
N ASN A 73 4.44 6.46 8.49
CA ASN A 73 3.73 6.65 7.24
C ASN A 73 4.73 6.97 6.12
N LEU A 74 4.83 6.09 5.12
CA LEU A 74 5.57 6.31 3.89
C LEU A 74 4.67 7.01 2.86
N PRO A 75 4.92 8.29 2.52
CA PRO A 75 4.11 9.03 1.57
C PRO A 75 4.55 8.77 0.11
N ASP A 76 3.75 9.31 -0.82
CA ASP A 76 4.09 9.47 -2.23
C ASP A 76 4.52 8.18 -2.95
N LEU A 77 3.84 7.08 -2.66
CA LEU A 77 4.08 5.82 -3.36
C LEU A 77 3.44 5.87 -4.75
N ILE A 78 4.18 5.40 -5.75
CA ILE A 78 3.67 5.26 -7.11
C ILE A 78 2.77 4.04 -7.14
N CYS A 79 1.53 4.18 -7.62
CA CYS A 79 0.62 3.05 -7.76
C CYS A 79 1.19 1.98 -8.73
N GLY A 80 0.77 0.72 -8.58
CA GLY A 80 1.20 -0.39 -9.44
C GLY A 80 2.69 -0.68 -9.36
N THR A 81 3.33 -0.34 -8.24
CA THR A 81 4.79 -0.42 -8.09
C THR A 81 5.13 -1.29 -6.89
N LEU A 82 6.03 -2.24 -7.11
CA LEU A 82 6.58 -3.09 -6.07
C LEU A 82 7.74 -2.36 -5.39
N TYR A 83 7.64 -2.15 -4.08
CA TYR A 83 8.64 -1.51 -3.24
C TYR A 83 9.37 -2.53 -2.37
N ASP A 84 10.70 -2.42 -2.33
CA ASP A 84 11.52 -3.05 -1.29
C ASP A 84 11.65 -2.07 -0.12
N ILE A 85 11.08 -2.45 1.03
CA ILE A 85 11.05 -1.64 2.24
C ILE A 85 12.03 -2.21 3.26
N GLN A 86 12.84 -1.34 3.87
CA GLN A 86 13.78 -1.68 4.93
C GLN A 86 13.64 -0.71 6.11
N VAL A 87 13.80 -1.25 7.32
CA VAL A 87 13.77 -0.47 8.57
C VAL A 87 15.15 -0.51 9.21
N THR A 88 15.64 0.64 9.64
CA THR A 88 16.89 0.80 10.38
C THR A 88 16.57 1.39 11.74
N ALA A 89 17.05 0.75 12.81
CA ALA A 89 16.94 1.28 14.16
C ALA A 89 18.10 2.22 14.45
N GLU A 90 17.82 3.34 15.09
CA GLU A 90 18.78 4.40 15.35
C GLU A 90 18.73 4.81 16.81
N ASN A 91 19.88 5.24 17.31
CA ASN A 91 19.98 6.00 18.55
C ASN A 91 20.83 7.25 18.35
N GLU A 92 21.01 8.05 19.40
CA GLU A 92 21.77 9.30 19.33
C GLU A 92 23.19 9.18 18.76
N HIS A 93 23.76 7.97 18.72
CA HIS A 93 25.18 7.75 18.37
C HIS A 93 25.40 6.77 17.22
N CYS A 94 24.48 5.84 16.96
CA CYS A 94 24.68 4.69 16.07
C CYS A 94 23.37 4.25 15.40
N SER A 95 23.50 3.76 14.17
CA SER A 95 22.44 3.04 13.46
C SER A 95 22.73 1.53 13.47
N SER A 96 21.67 0.73 13.42
CA SER A 96 21.74 -0.71 13.20
C SER A 96 22.04 -1.02 11.73
N THR A 97 22.27 -2.29 11.41
CA THR A 97 22.09 -2.76 10.04
C THR A 97 20.61 -2.67 9.66
N PRO A 98 20.27 -2.41 8.39
CA PRO A 98 18.89 -2.46 7.91
C PRO A 98 18.27 -3.85 8.09
N SER A 99 16.94 -3.90 8.13
CA SER A 99 16.16 -5.13 8.14
C SER A 99 16.32 -5.93 6.84
N ALA A 100 15.82 -7.17 6.86
CA ALA A 100 15.47 -7.86 5.63
C ALA A 100 14.43 -7.05 4.83
N ASN A 101 14.42 -7.23 3.51
CA ASN A 101 13.50 -6.55 2.62
C ASN A 101 12.07 -7.04 2.88
N PHE A 102 11.16 -6.10 3.09
CA PHE A 102 9.72 -6.33 3.09
C PHE A 102 9.16 -5.81 1.76
N GLU A 103 8.58 -6.70 0.98
CA GLU A 103 7.99 -6.35 -0.31
C GLU A 103 6.55 -5.86 -0.14
N LEU A 104 6.25 -4.69 -0.72
CA LEU A 104 4.91 -4.12 -0.73
C LEU A 104 4.59 -3.59 -2.13
N GLU A 105 3.50 -4.06 -2.73
CA GLU A 105 3.04 -3.58 -4.03
C GLU A 105 1.74 -2.78 -3.90
N THR A 106 1.73 -1.60 -4.50
CA THR A 106 0.61 -0.65 -4.44
C THR A 106 -0.42 -0.95 -5.54
N PRO A 107 -1.73 -1.02 -5.25
CA PRO A 107 -2.75 -1.14 -6.31
C PRO A 107 -2.93 0.19 -7.04
N CYS A 108 -2.93 0.18 -8.38
CA CYS A 108 -3.44 1.31 -9.17
C CYS A 108 -4.97 1.25 -9.31
N ALA A 109 -5.56 2.41 -9.63
CA ALA A 109 -6.89 2.45 -10.21
C ALA A 109 -6.92 1.56 -11.48
N PRO A 110 -7.99 0.76 -11.69
CA PRO A 110 -8.18 -0.01 -12.91
C PRO A 110 -8.06 0.88 -14.16
N GLN A 111 -7.30 0.42 -15.15
CA GLN A 111 -7.08 1.13 -16.41
C GLN A 111 -7.88 0.50 -17.56
N ASN A 112 -7.95 1.21 -18.69
CA ASN A 112 -8.65 0.77 -19.90
C ASN A 112 -10.09 0.31 -19.63
N VAL A 113 -10.77 1.00 -18.71
CA VAL A 113 -12.18 0.74 -18.46
C VAL A 113 -12.95 0.99 -19.73
N THR A 114 -13.76 0.02 -20.13
CA THR A 114 -14.67 0.09 -21.27
C THR A 114 -16.04 -0.43 -20.84
N ALA A 115 -17.10 0.13 -21.41
CA ALA A 115 -18.46 -0.29 -21.13
C ALA A 115 -19.17 -0.56 -22.46
N VAL A 116 -19.69 -1.77 -22.63
CA VAL A 116 -20.43 -2.19 -23.82
C VAL A 116 -21.84 -2.53 -23.41
N GLN A 117 -22.80 -1.79 -23.95
CA GLN A 117 -24.22 -2.03 -23.68
C GLN A 117 -24.76 -3.15 -24.58
N SER A 118 -25.38 -4.15 -23.96
CA SER A 118 -26.05 -5.26 -24.62
C SER A 118 -27.56 -5.10 -24.48
N CYS A 119 -28.16 -4.31 -25.37
CA CYS A 119 -29.59 -3.98 -25.33
C CYS A 119 -30.52 -5.18 -25.59
N SER A 120 -30.01 -6.27 -26.16
CA SER A 120 -30.76 -7.53 -26.29
C SER A 120 -31.09 -8.17 -24.94
N ASN A 121 -30.22 -8.00 -23.95
CA ASN A 121 -30.36 -8.57 -22.60
C ASN A 121 -30.62 -7.49 -21.53
N ASN A 122 -30.81 -6.23 -21.94
CA ASN A 122 -30.82 -5.06 -21.06
C ASN A 122 -29.62 -5.07 -20.09
N GLY A 123 -28.42 -5.35 -20.59
CA GLY A 123 -27.21 -5.45 -19.76
C GLY A 123 -26.11 -4.48 -20.18
N VAL A 124 -25.15 -4.25 -19.30
CA VAL A 124 -23.87 -3.59 -19.61
C VAL A 124 -22.74 -4.49 -19.17
N ILE A 125 -21.79 -4.73 -20.06
CA ILE A 125 -20.56 -5.45 -19.79
C ILE A 125 -19.47 -4.39 -19.61
N VAL A 126 -18.92 -4.31 -18.41
CA VAL A 126 -17.80 -3.41 -18.09
C VAL A 126 -16.53 -4.25 -18.06
N SER A 127 -15.53 -3.86 -18.87
CA SER A 127 -14.23 -4.55 -18.95
C SER A 127 -13.10 -3.60 -18.54
N TYR A 128 -12.04 -4.11 -17.93
CA TYR A 128 -10.95 -3.33 -17.34
C TYR A 128 -9.66 -4.16 -17.20
N ASP A 129 -8.53 -3.48 -17.10
CA ASP A 129 -7.24 -4.15 -16.91
C ASP A 129 -7.06 -4.71 -15.50
N LEU A 130 -6.55 -5.94 -15.43
CA LEU A 130 -6.19 -6.60 -14.18
C LEU A 130 -4.88 -6.05 -13.60
N SER A 131 -4.94 -5.57 -12.36
CA SER A 131 -3.84 -5.39 -11.41
C SER A 131 -3.44 -6.70 -10.75
N ARG A 132 -2.13 -6.90 -10.54
CA ARG A 132 -1.54 -8.09 -9.91
C ARG A 132 -1.88 -8.24 -8.42
N VAL A 133 -2.13 -7.12 -7.75
CA VAL A 133 -2.37 -7.08 -6.31
C VAL A 133 -3.84 -7.09 -5.93
N ALA A 134 -4.73 -6.85 -6.89
CA ALA A 134 -6.17 -6.88 -6.66
C ALA A 134 -6.62 -8.33 -6.44
N SER A 135 -7.34 -8.57 -5.36
CA SER A 135 -8.02 -9.85 -5.13
C SER A 135 -9.33 -9.93 -5.90
N HIS A 136 -10.01 -8.79 -6.07
CA HIS A 136 -11.26 -8.66 -6.83
C HIS A 136 -11.48 -7.20 -7.20
N TYR A 137 -12.50 -6.94 -8.02
CA TYR A 137 -12.89 -5.61 -8.49
C TYR A 137 -14.35 -5.39 -8.19
N LYS A 138 -14.69 -4.13 -7.95
CA LYS A 138 -16.06 -3.69 -7.86
C LYS A 138 -16.33 -2.60 -8.88
N VAL A 139 -17.42 -2.77 -9.61
CA VAL A 139 -17.91 -1.87 -10.63
C VAL A 139 -19.18 -1.21 -10.11
N GLU A 140 -19.29 0.10 -10.26
CA GLU A 140 -20.50 0.87 -9.96
C GLU A 140 -20.96 1.61 -11.21
N VAL A 141 -22.24 1.43 -11.55
CA VAL A 141 -22.92 2.07 -12.68
C VAL A 141 -24.04 2.94 -12.12
N THR A 142 -23.92 4.25 -12.33
CA THR A 142 -24.90 5.24 -11.87
C THR A 142 -25.56 5.91 -13.07
N GLY A 143 -26.89 5.80 -13.18
CA GLY A 143 -27.68 6.48 -14.21
C GLY A 143 -28.86 7.25 -13.62
N PRO A 144 -29.81 7.72 -14.45
CA PRO A 144 -30.93 8.54 -14.01
C PRO A 144 -31.88 7.74 -13.11
N GLY A 145 -31.76 7.91 -11.80
CA GLY A 145 -32.61 7.25 -10.81
C GLY A 145 -32.26 5.79 -10.51
N PHE A 146 -31.11 5.29 -10.96
CA PHE A 146 -30.62 3.96 -10.59
C PHE A 146 -29.12 3.96 -10.28
N ASN A 147 -28.73 3.07 -9.37
CA ASN A 147 -27.35 2.72 -9.09
C ASN A 147 -27.28 1.19 -9.01
N LYS A 148 -26.37 0.59 -9.79
CA LYS A 148 -26.12 -0.85 -9.78
C LYS A 148 -24.64 -1.11 -9.59
N THR A 149 -24.35 -2.21 -8.90
CA THR A 149 -22.98 -2.61 -8.60
C THR A 149 -22.79 -4.08 -8.92
N CYS A 150 -21.59 -4.46 -9.33
CA CYS A 150 -21.20 -5.86 -9.46
C CYS A 150 -19.74 -6.06 -9.02
N GLU A 151 -19.43 -7.27 -8.60
CA GLU A 151 -18.09 -7.65 -8.18
C GLU A 151 -17.60 -8.83 -9.04
N SER A 152 -16.32 -8.81 -9.39
CA SER A 152 -15.71 -9.85 -10.22
C SER A 152 -14.23 -10.02 -9.88
N THR A 153 -13.72 -11.23 -10.01
CA THR A 153 -12.29 -11.55 -9.95
C THR A 153 -11.64 -11.59 -11.34
N SER A 154 -12.46 -11.47 -12.39
CA SER A 154 -12.03 -11.46 -13.79
C SER A 154 -11.85 -10.02 -14.29
N ASP A 155 -11.42 -9.87 -15.54
CA ASP A 155 -11.23 -8.60 -16.25
C ASP A 155 -12.53 -7.92 -16.70
N SER A 156 -13.68 -8.50 -16.32
CA SER A 156 -14.99 -8.04 -16.76
C SER A 156 -16.07 -8.33 -15.72
N CYS A 157 -17.12 -7.51 -15.77
CA CYS A 157 -18.28 -7.61 -14.90
C CYS A 157 -19.56 -7.23 -15.67
N THR A 158 -20.58 -8.07 -15.58
CA THR A 158 -21.84 -7.88 -16.29
C THR A 158 -22.92 -7.41 -15.32
N LEU A 159 -23.61 -6.32 -15.65
CA LEU A 159 -24.75 -5.81 -14.93
C LEU A 159 -26.02 -5.93 -15.79
N ASP A 160 -27.01 -6.68 -15.30
CA ASP A 160 -28.28 -6.86 -15.99
C ASP A 160 -29.35 -5.85 -15.54
N GLY A 161 -30.38 -5.66 -16.36
CA GLY A 161 -31.52 -4.79 -16.11
C GLY A 161 -31.19 -3.29 -16.14
N LEU A 162 -30.31 -2.86 -17.05
CA LEU A 162 -29.97 -1.47 -17.31
C LEU A 162 -30.72 -0.96 -18.56
N PRO A 163 -31.37 0.21 -18.51
CA PRO A 163 -32.08 0.77 -19.66
C PRO A 163 -31.13 1.09 -20.81
N CYS A 164 -31.52 0.72 -22.03
CA CYS A 164 -30.75 0.99 -23.25
C CYS A 164 -30.91 2.46 -23.68
N GLY A 165 -29.82 3.09 -24.10
CA GLY A 165 -29.84 4.46 -24.64
C GLY A 165 -29.89 5.58 -23.60
N GLU A 166 -29.79 5.26 -22.32
CA GLU A 166 -29.62 6.24 -21.24
C GLU A 166 -28.15 6.53 -20.98
N GLU A 167 -27.85 7.77 -20.62
CA GLU A 167 -26.51 8.18 -20.20
C GLU A 167 -26.20 7.64 -18.79
N PHE A 168 -25.06 6.98 -18.61
CA PHE A 168 -24.65 6.47 -17.30
C PHE A 168 -23.16 6.65 -17.03
N LYS A 169 -22.84 6.76 -15.75
CA LYS A 169 -21.47 6.87 -15.23
C LYS A 169 -21.00 5.50 -14.75
N VAL A 170 -19.85 5.08 -15.24
CA VAL A 170 -19.18 3.85 -14.79
C VAL A 170 -17.90 4.20 -14.06
N VAL A 171 -17.72 3.63 -12.87
CA VAL A 171 -16.47 3.64 -12.12
C VAL A 171 -16.11 2.23 -11.68
N VAL A 172 -14.81 1.92 -11.68
CA VAL A 172 -14.28 0.62 -11.26
C VAL A 172 -13.17 0.86 -10.25
N TYR A 173 -13.10 0.03 -9.22
CA TYR A 173 -11.99 0.04 -8.27
C TYR A 173 -11.53 -1.38 -7.95
N ALA A 174 -10.23 -1.50 -7.73
CA ALA A 174 -9.58 -2.73 -7.31
C ALA A 174 -9.66 -2.85 -5.78
N LEU A 175 -10.01 -4.04 -5.33
CA LEU A 175 -10.07 -4.41 -3.92
C LEU A 175 -8.94 -5.40 -3.64
N THR A 176 -8.16 -5.11 -2.61
CA THR A 176 -7.11 -5.99 -2.06
C THR A 176 -7.53 -6.41 -0.64
N GLN A 177 -6.88 -7.38 -0.01
CA GLN A 177 -7.24 -7.79 1.37
C GLN A 177 -7.20 -6.63 2.38
N ASN A 178 -6.36 -5.62 2.14
CA ASN A 178 -6.09 -4.55 3.09
C ASN A 178 -6.41 -3.14 2.56
N CYS A 179 -6.84 -3.00 1.30
CA CYS A 179 -7.00 -1.68 0.69
C CYS A 179 -7.96 -1.68 -0.51
N THR A 180 -8.63 -0.54 -0.70
CA THR A 180 -9.43 -0.21 -1.88
C THR A 180 -8.68 0.81 -2.73
N SER A 181 -8.40 0.51 -3.99
CA SER A 181 -7.71 1.46 -4.89
C SER A 181 -8.54 2.73 -5.10
N PRO A 182 -7.92 3.81 -5.62
CA PRO A 182 -8.68 4.90 -6.20
C PRO A 182 -9.62 4.41 -7.30
N LEU A 183 -10.70 5.17 -7.51
CA LEU A 183 -11.65 4.94 -8.60
C LEU A 183 -10.95 5.12 -9.96
N SER A 184 -11.34 4.32 -10.94
CA SER A 184 -11.00 4.55 -12.34
C SER A 184 -11.52 5.90 -12.82
N ALA A 185 -11.00 6.38 -13.96
CA ALA A 185 -11.62 7.50 -14.65
C ALA A 185 -13.10 7.21 -14.93
N THR A 186 -13.97 8.19 -14.65
CA THR A 186 -15.40 8.07 -14.92
C THR A 186 -15.62 8.04 -16.42
N LEU A 187 -16.16 6.94 -16.92
CA LEU A 187 -16.76 6.92 -18.26
C LEU A 187 -18.15 7.52 -18.14
N ALA A 188 -18.39 8.61 -18.87
CA ALA A 188 -19.72 9.15 -19.09
C ALA A 188 -20.06 8.93 -20.56
N TRP A 189 -21.22 8.31 -20.80
CA TRP A 189 -21.81 8.09 -22.11
C TRP A 189 -23.15 8.77 -22.13
#